data_AF-A0A8J2UBU1-F1
#
_entry.id   AF-A0A8J2UBU1-F1
#
_cell.length_a   1.000
_cell.length_b   1.000
_cell.length_c   1.000
_cell.angle_alpha   90.00
_cell.angle_beta   90.00
_cell.angle_gamma   90.00
#
_symmetry.space_group_name_H-M   'P 1'
#
loop_
_entity.id
_entity.type
_entity.pdbx_description
1 polymer ?
#
loop_
_entity_poly.entity_id
_entity_poly.type
_entity_poly.pdbx_seq_one_letter_code
_entity_poly.pdbx_strand_id
1 'polypeptide(L)'
;MNKDLLNILSNSNKDIDNQLLMDYLSGKLSDEARHEVERSMADNEFLNDAVEGLQQIGDKKNMQAYVDELNAAMQKTLAKKKSRRLKRRLKEEPWPLVAIAIVISLCILGYIVIRSLLHH
;
A
#
# COMPACT_ATOMS: atom_id res chain seq x y z
N MET A 1 5.71 0.81 -14.02
CA MET A 1 4.65 1.35 -13.14
C MET A 1 4.02 2.49 -13.89
N ASN A 2 2.70 2.44 -14.09
CA ASN A 2 1.99 3.38 -14.98
C ASN A 2 1.84 4.74 -14.27
N LYS A 3 2.50 5.77 -14.80
CA LYS A 3 2.56 7.12 -14.21
C LYS A 3 1.23 7.87 -14.36
N ASP A 4 0.40 7.45 -15.31
CA ASP A 4 -0.87 8.09 -15.62
C ASP A 4 -1.91 7.82 -14.52
N LEU A 5 -1.90 6.60 -13.93
CA LEU A 5 -2.75 6.26 -12.78
C LEU A 5 -2.43 7.09 -11.52
N LEU A 6 -1.15 7.46 -11.34
CA LEU A 6 -0.75 8.31 -10.22
C LEU A 6 -1.25 9.75 -10.39
N ASN A 7 -1.35 10.22 -11.63
CA ASN A 7 -1.82 11.58 -11.92
C ASN A 7 -3.32 11.74 -11.61
N ILE A 8 -4.13 10.72 -11.92
CA ILE A 8 -5.58 10.71 -11.66
C ILE A 8 -5.87 10.73 -10.15
N LEU A 9 -5.10 9.98 -9.35
CA LEU A 9 -5.25 9.99 -7.88
C LEU A 9 -4.73 11.29 -7.25
N SER A 10 -3.63 11.85 -7.76
CA SER A 10 -3.07 13.10 -7.25
C SER A 10 -4.00 14.31 -7.43
N ASN A 11 -4.88 14.28 -8.44
CA ASN A 11 -5.83 15.38 -8.70
C ASN A 11 -7.19 15.17 -8.02
N SER A 12 -7.45 13.97 -7.48
CA SER A 12 -8.67 13.63 -6.74
C SER A 12 -8.57 14.04 -5.25
N ASN A 13 -7.38 14.41 -4.78
CA ASN A 13 -7.14 14.91 -3.42
C ASN A 13 -7.45 16.41 -3.26
N LYS A 14 -8.44 16.94 -3.98
CA LYS A 14 -9.00 18.26 -3.71
C LYS A 14 -9.96 18.14 -2.51
N ASP A 15 -9.34 18.05 -1.33
CA ASP A 15 -9.79 18.45 0.01
C ASP A 15 -11.29 18.52 0.26
N ILE A 16 -12.02 17.42 0.05
CA ILE A 16 -13.30 17.22 0.71
C ILE A 16 -13.22 15.98 1.57
N ASP A 17 -13.34 16.22 2.86
CA ASP A 17 -13.35 15.20 3.88
C ASP A 17 -14.55 14.27 3.65
N ASN A 18 -14.27 12.98 3.47
CA ASN A 18 -15.32 11.96 3.37
C ASN A 18 -16.26 12.02 4.59
N GLN A 19 -15.74 12.40 5.76
CA GLN A 19 -16.55 12.58 6.96
C GLN A 19 -17.57 13.71 6.79
N LEU A 20 -17.20 14.82 6.14
CA LEU A 20 -18.09 15.95 5.87
C LEU A 20 -19.25 15.54 4.95
N LEU A 21 -18.98 14.73 3.92
CA LEU A 21 -20.01 14.18 3.03
C LEU A 21 -20.96 13.23 3.77
N MET A 22 -20.42 12.41 4.67
CA MET A 22 -21.22 11.51 5.51
C MET A 22 -22.11 12.27 6.49
N ASP A 23 -21.60 13.35 7.07
CA ASP A 23 -22.36 14.22 7.99
C ASP A 23 -23.44 15.01 7.24
N TYR A 24 -23.17 15.45 6.01
CA TYR A 24 -24.17 16.01 5.09
C TYR A 24 -25.30 15.02 4.80
N LEU A 25 -24.95 13.79 4.40
CA LEU A 25 -25.93 12.75 4.07
C LEU A 25 -26.74 12.25 5.27
N SER A 26 -26.20 12.35 6.48
CA SER A 26 -26.88 11.97 7.72
C SER A 26 -27.67 13.10 8.37
N GLY A 27 -27.63 14.32 7.79
CA GLY A 27 -28.36 15.49 8.29
C GLY A 27 -27.80 16.06 9.60
N LYS A 28 -26.52 15.83 9.89
CA LYS A 28 -25.85 16.26 11.13
C LYS A 28 -25.13 17.61 11.01
N LEU A 29 -25.03 18.17 9.81
CA LEU A 29 -24.40 19.47 9.57
C LEU A 29 -25.34 20.64 9.91
N SER A 30 -24.75 21.76 10.35
CA SER A 30 -25.47 23.03 10.49
C SER A 30 -25.85 23.58 9.11
N ASP A 31 -26.81 24.51 9.08
CA ASP A 31 -27.30 25.09 7.82
C ASP A 31 -26.19 25.84 7.07
N GLU A 32 -25.26 26.49 7.76
CA GLU A 32 -24.11 27.15 7.13
C GLU A 32 -23.20 26.13 6.44
N ALA A 33 -22.84 25.05 7.15
CA ALA A 33 -21.94 24.01 6.63
C ALA A 33 -22.57 23.22 5.47
N ARG A 34 -23.89 23.00 5.52
CA ARG A 34 -24.62 22.39 4.40
C ARG A 34 -24.54 23.24 3.14
N HIS A 35 -24.67 24.55 3.27
CA HIS A 35 -24.65 25.46 2.14
C HIS A 35 -23.27 25.53 1.47
N GLU A 36 -22.19 25.43 2.26
CA GLU A 36 -20.83 25.33 1.73
C GLU A 36 -20.60 24.04 0.94
N VAL A 37 -21.15 22.91 1.41
CA VAL A 37 -21.09 21.63 0.68
C VAL A 37 -21.90 21.72 -0.61
N GLU A 38 -23.10 22.30 -0.59
CA GLU A 38 -23.94 22.51 -1.77
C GLU A 38 -23.27 23.40 -2.81
N ARG A 39 -22.59 24.47 -2.38
CA ARG A 39 -21.77 25.31 -3.25
C ARG A 39 -20.62 24.53 -3.86
N SER A 40 -19.93 23.72 -3.07
CA SER A 40 -18.81 22.89 -3.53
C SER A 40 -19.27 21.82 -4.53
N MET A 41 -20.46 21.24 -4.34
CA MET A 41 -21.07 20.30 -5.29
C MET A 41 -21.40 20.97 -6.63
N ALA A 42 -21.88 22.22 -6.60
CA ALA A 42 -22.16 22.98 -7.82
C ALA A 42 -20.88 23.29 -8.63
N ASP A 43 -19.77 23.54 -7.93
CA ASP A 43 -18.48 23.87 -8.54
C ASP A 43 -17.68 22.63 -9.00
N ASN A 44 -18.07 21.42 -8.56
CA ASN A 44 -17.31 20.20 -8.82
C ASN A 44 -18.23 19.00 -9.13
N GLU A 45 -18.31 18.68 -10.43
CA GLU A 45 -19.07 17.57 -11.00
C GLU A 45 -18.73 16.20 -10.36
N PHE A 46 -17.47 15.98 -9.97
CA PHE A 46 -17.05 14.73 -9.33
C PHE A 46 -17.65 14.55 -7.93
N LEU A 47 -17.79 15.63 -7.16
CA LEU A 47 -18.43 15.56 -5.85
C LEU A 47 -19.92 15.32 -5.98
N ASN A 48 -20.55 15.99 -6.95
CA ASN A 48 -21.96 15.81 -7.22
C ASN A 48 -22.26 14.35 -7.56
N ASP A 49 -21.46 13.74 -8.45
CA ASP A 49 -21.56 12.31 -8.80
C ASP A 49 -21.31 11.39 -7.58
N ALA A 50 -20.29 11.71 -6.76
CA ALA A 50 -20.01 10.96 -5.54
C ALA A 50 -21.16 11.01 -4.52
N VAL A 51 -21.77 12.19 -4.32
CA VAL A 51 -22.91 12.37 -3.41
C VAL A 51 -24.15 11.66 -3.94
N GLU A 52 -24.43 11.74 -5.24
CA GLU A 52 -25.52 11.00 -5.87
C GLU A 52 -25.35 9.48 -5.68
N GLY A 53 -24.16 8.96 -5.96
CA GLY A 53 -23.84 7.54 -5.74
C GLY A 53 -23.99 7.11 -4.28
N LEU A 54 -23.55 7.94 -3.33
CA LEU A 54 -23.71 7.67 -1.89
C LEU A 54 -25.18 7.75 -1.43
N GLN A 55 -25.99 8.64 -2.01
CA GLN A 55 -27.42 8.74 -1.71
C GLN A 55 -28.21 7.51 -2.15
N GLN A 56 -27.78 6.85 -3.23
CA GLN A 56 -28.41 5.62 -3.72
C GLN A 56 -28.20 4.42 -2.78
N ILE A 57 -27.25 4.50 -1.85
CA ILE A 57 -27.04 3.47 -0.83
C ILE A 57 -28.08 3.66 0.28
N GLY A 58 -29.16 2.88 0.20
CA GLY A 58 -30.32 3.00 1.10
C GLY A 58 -30.03 2.77 2.59
N ASP A 59 -28.96 2.05 2.92
CA ASP A 59 -28.68 1.60 4.29
C ASP A 59 -27.47 2.34 4.91
N LYS A 60 -27.63 3.65 5.09
CA LYS A 60 -26.60 4.58 5.61
C LYS A 60 -25.99 4.14 6.95
N LYS A 61 -26.70 3.34 7.74
CA LYS A 61 -26.25 2.83 9.05
C LYS A 61 -25.07 1.86 8.94
N ASN A 62 -24.98 1.11 7.84
CA ASN A 62 -23.92 0.13 7.59
C ASN A 62 -22.75 0.71 6.76
N MET A 63 -22.93 1.91 6.20
CA MET A 63 -21.94 2.54 5.31
C MET A 63 -20.61 2.80 6.02
N GLN A 64 -20.65 3.29 7.27
CA GLN A 64 -19.42 3.55 8.04
C GLN A 64 -18.64 2.25 8.29
N ALA A 65 -19.34 1.19 8.69
CA ALA A 65 -18.74 -0.12 8.92
C ALA A 65 -18.10 -0.70 7.63
N TYR A 66 -18.75 -0.47 6.49
CA TYR A 66 -18.23 -0.89 5.19
C TYR A 66 -17.00 -0.09 4.76
N VAL A 67 -16.96 1.23 5.01
CA VAL A 67 -15.78 2.07 4.78
C VAL A 67 -14.62 1.60 5.66
N ASP A 68 -14.88 1.33 6.93
CA ASP A 68 -13.88 0.84 7.87
C ASP A 68 -13.33 -0.54 7.45
N GLU A 69 -14.20 -1.46 7.02
CA GLU A 69 -13.81 -2.77 6.49
C GLU A 69 -12.96 -2.63 5.22
N LEU A 70 -13.37 -1.76 4.29
CA LEU A 70 -12.65 -1.53 3.04
C LEU A 70 -11.25 -0.97 3.30
N ASN A 71 -11.14 0.02 4.19
CA ASN A 71 -9.87 0.60 4.60
C ASN A 71 -8.96 -0.46 5.25
N ALA A 72 -9.50 -1.28 6.16
CA ALA A 72 -8.77 -2.37 6.79
C ALA A 72 -8.31 -3.42 5.76
N ALA A 73 -9.17 -3.79 4.81
CA ALA A 73 -8.84 -4.73 3.73
C ALA A 73 -7.74 -4.18 2.83
N MET A 74 -7.79 -2.90 2.47
CA MET A 74 -6.76 -2.21 1.69
C MET A 74 -5.40 -2.30 2.39
N GLN A 75 -5.33 -1.88 3.65
CA GLN A 75 -4.09 -1.94 4.43
C GLN A 75 -3.55 -3.38 4.54
N LYS A 76 -4.45 -4.36 4.74
CA LYS A 76 -4.10 -5.78 4.80
C LYS A 76 -3.51 -6.30 3.48
N THR A 77 -4.06 -5.91 2.33
CA THR A 77 -3.53 -6.32 1.03
C THR A 77 -2.16 -5.69 0.75
N LEU A 78 -1.96 -4.43 1.11
CA LEU A 78 -0.67 -3.74 1.00
C LEU A 78 0.39 -4.39 1.91
N ALA A 79 0.04 -4.67 3.17
CA ALA A 79 0.91 -5.36 4.11
C ALA A 79 1.28 -6.78 3.63
N LYS A 80 0.32 -7.52 3.07
CA LYS A 80 0.55 -8.86 2.49
C LYS A 80 1.48 -8.80 1.28
N LYS A 81 1.39 -7.77 0.45
CA LYS A 81 2.29 -7.57 -0.71
C LYS A 81 3.71 -7.19 -0.24
N LYS A 82 3.83 -6.35 0.79
CA LYS A 82 5.10 -5.97 1.41
C LYS A 82 5.78 -7.18 2.06
N SER A 83 5.05 -7.99 2.83
CA SER A 83 5.60 -9.18 3.48
C SER A 83 6.01 -10.26 2.49
N ARG A 84 5.24 -10.48 1.40
CA ARG A 84 5.64 -11.38 0.31
C ARG A 84 6.93 -10.93 -0.39
N ARG A 85 7.10 -9.62 -0.61
CA ARG A 85 8.34 -9.06 -1.17
C ARG A 85 9.52 -9.22 -0.21
N LEU A 86 9.32 -9.00 1.08
CA LEU A 86 10.37 -9.16 2.09
C LEU A 86 10.79 -10.62 2.26
N LYS A 87 9.83 -11.56 2.30
CA LYS A 87 10.11 -13.01 2.35
C LYS A 87 10.86 -13.53 1.13
N ARG A 88 10.71 -12.90 -0.05
CA ARG A 88 11.51 -13.24 -1.25
C ARG A 88 12.95 -12.70 -1.18
N ARG A 89 13.18 -11.57 -0.50
CA ARG A 89 14.53 -11.01 -0.31
C ARG A 89 15.33 -11.77 0.75
N LEU A 90 14.66 -12.33 1.76
CA LEU A 90 15.26 -13.12 2.85
C LEU A 90 15.47 -14.61 2.49
N LYS A 91 15.12 -15.04 1.28
CA LYS A 91 15.66 -16.28 0.73
C LYS A 91 17.07 -15.98 0.22
N GLU A 92 17.99 -15.77 1.15
CA GLU A 92 19.41 -15.85 0.83
C GLU A 92 19.65 -17.31 0.39
N GLU A 93 19.93 -17.51 -0.89
CA GLU A 93 20.34 -18.82 -1.39
C GLU A 93 21.61 -19.23 -0.64
N PRO A 94 21.70 -20.45 -0.09
CA PRO A 94 22.89 -20.91 0.63
C PRO A 94 24.07 -21.24 -0.31
N TRP A 95 23.85 -21.22 -1.62
CA TRP A 95 24.83 -21.54 -2.66
C TRP A 95 26.14 -20.71 -2.63
N PRO A 96 26.14 -19.39 -2.43
CA PRO A 96 27.37 -18.61 -2.36
C PRO A 96 28.19 -18.94 -1.11
N LEU A 97 27.55 -19.27 0.03
CA LEU A 97 28.26 -19.70 1.23
C LEU A 97 29.00 -21.03 1.02
N VAL A 98 28.34 -21.98 0.34
CA VAL A 98 28.95 -23.28 -0.01
C VAL A 98 30.11 -23.08 -0.98
N ALA A 99 29.97 -22.20 -1.98
CA ALA A 99 31.05 -21.90 -2.93
C ALA A 99 32.29 -21.31 -2.23
N ILE A 100 32.10 -20.36 -1.30
CA ILE A 100 33.19 -19.77 -0.51
C ILE A 100 33.90 -20.85 0.33
N ALA A 101 33.14 -21.74 0.98
CA ALA A 101 33.71 -22.81 1.79
C ALA A 101 34.58 -23.77 0.96
N ILE A 102 34.17 -24.10 -0.27
CA ILE A 102 34.94 -24.94 -1.19
C ILE A 102 36.25 -24.26 -1.60
N VAL A 103 36.21 -22.96 -1.93
CA VAL A 103 37.42 -22.20 -2.30
C VAL A 103 38.42 -22.17 -1.15
N ILE A 104 37.96 -21.91 0.08
CA ILE A 104 38.82 -21.91 1.28
C ILE A 104 39.42 -23.30 1.49
N SER A 105 38.63 -24.36 1.34
CA SER A 105 39.12 -25.75 1.46
C SER A 105 40.23 -26.06 0.44
N LEU A 106 40.08 -25.62 -0.81
CA LEU A 106 41.10 -25.78 -1.84
C LEU A 106 42.39 -25.00 -1.52
N CYS A 107 42.29 -23.79 -0.97
CA CYS A 107 43.46 -23.03 -0.53
C CYS A 107 44.23 -23.75 0.58
N ILE A 108 43.50 -24.34 1.55
CA ILE A 108 44.12 -25.10 2.65
C ILE A 108 44.81 -26.35 2.11
N LEU A 109 44.17 -27.10 1.21
CA LEU A 109 44.76 -28.29 0.60
C LEU A 109 46.01 -27.93 -0.22
N GLY A 110 45.95 -26.86 -1.02
CA GLY A 110 47.10 -26.36 -1.77
C GLY A 110 48.26 -25.97 -0.86
N TYR A 111 47.99 -25.29 0.25
CA TYR A 111 49.00 -24.94 1.24
C TYR A 111 49.64 -26.19 1.88
N ILE A 112 48.85 -27.20 2.23
CA ILE A 112 49.35 -28.46 2.79
C ILE A 112 50.27 -29.16 1.79
N VAL A 113 49.88 -29.24 0.52
CA VAL A 113 50.69 -29.89 -0.53
C VAL A 113 52.02 -29.17 -0.74
N ILE A 114 52.00 -27.83 -0.83
CA ILE A 114 53.23 -27.03 -0.98
C ILE A 114 54.13 -27.22 0.25
N ARG A 115 53.58 -27.16 1.46
CA ARG A 115 54.34 -27.38 2.69
C ARG A 115 54.92 -28.79 2.75
N SER A 116 54.18 -29.80 2.30
CA SER A 116 54.65 -31.19 2.27
C SER A 116 55.76 -31.41 1.23
N LEU A 117 55.76 -30.66 0.12
CA LEU A 117 56.82 -30.71 -0.90
C LEU A 117 58.06 -29.89 -0.52
N LEU A 118 57.89 -28.79 0.21
CA LEU A 118 58.99 -27.92 0.62
C LEU A 118 59.75 -28.43 1.86
N HIS A 119 59.12 -29.31 2.65
CA HIS A 119 59.66 -29.84 3.90
C HIS A 119 60.22 -31.28 3.76
N HIS A 120 60.38 -31.73 2.51
CA HIS A 120 60.97 -33.01 2.11
C HIS A 120 62.23 -32.77 1.27
#